data_AF-A0A914C632-F1
#
_entry.id   AF-A0A914C632-F1
#
_cell.length_a   1.000
_cell.length_b   1.000
_cell.length_c   1.000
_cell.angle_alpha   90.00
_cell.angle_beta   90.00
_cell.angle_gamma   90.00
#
_symmetry.space_group_name_H-M   'P 1'
#
loop_
_entity.id
_entity.type
_entity.pdbx_description
1 polymer ?
#
loop_
_entity_poly.entity_id
_entity_poly.type
_entity_poly.pdbx_seq_one_letter_code
_entity_poly.pdbx_strand_id
1 'polypeptide(L)'
;MEQDITLRRLKLFLLVFLGLSLTPGVVNARCYCMNKIVQLLRQDDYRVILSPEFPRPYCPSLNCIWHIVAPDNTSKIHFFSKNIDLRPDRDFIHFYVSEKETVEADLFNPLHR
;
A
#
# COMPACT_ATOMS: atom_id res chain seq x y z
N MET A 1 -31.18 -38.66 -30.76
CA MET A 1 -30.21 -38.79 -29.65
C MET A 1 -29.17 -37.66 -29.66
N GLU A 2 -29.45 -36.51 -30.29
CA GLU A 2 -28.51 -35.39 -30.49
C GLU A 2 -28.84 -34.15 -29.62
N GLN A 3 -30.09 -34.01 -29.16
CA GLN A 3 -30.56 -32.88 -28.35
C GLN A 3 -30.24 -32.99 -26.84
N ASP A 4 -29.84 -34.19 -26.37
CA ASP A 4 -29.50 -34.45 -24.97
C ASP A 4 -28.05 -34.06 -24.64
N ILE A 5 -27.16 -34.13 -25.63
CA ILE A 5 -25.71 -33.84 -25.49
C ILE A 5 -25.47 -32.32 -25.40
N THR A 6 -26.19 -31.52 -26.18
CA THR A 6 -26.13 -30.05 -26.14
C THR A 6 -26.66 -29.49 -24.82
N LEU A 7 -27.76 -30.04 -24.29
CA LEU A 7 -28.31 -29.62 -23.00
C LEU A 7 -27.41 -30.03 -21.82
N ARG A 8 -26.77 -31.20 -21.89
CA ARG A 8 -25.77 -31.63 -20.90
C ARG A 8 -24.50 -30.78 -20.95
N ARG A 9 -24.01 -30.42 -22.15
CA ARG A 9 -22.86 -29.51 -22.32
C ARG A 9 -23.18 -28.10 -21.83
N LEU A 10 -24.40 -27.61 -22.06
CA LEU A 10 -24.87 -26.30 -21.58
C LEU A 10 -25.06 -26.28 -20.05
N LYS A 11 -25.61 -27.34 -19.46
CA LYS A 11 -25.69 -27.52 -17.99
C LYS A 11 -24.30 -27.63 -17.35
N LEU A 12 -23.38 -28.36 -17.98
CA LEU A 12 -22.00 -28.50 -17.50
C LEU A 12 -21.25 -27.16 -17.58
N PHE A 13 -21.45 -26.40 -18.66
CA PHE A 13 -20.93 -25.03 -18.79
C PHE A 13 -21.52 -24.08 -17.73
N LEU A 14 -22.84 -24.11 -17.51
CA LEU A 14 -23.52 -23.29 -16.50
C LEU A 14 -23.04 -23.61 -15.07
N LEU A 15 -22.77 -24.88 -14.76
CA LEU A 15 -22.21 -25.30 -13.47
C LEU A 15 -20.76 -24.84 -13.28
N VAL A 16 -19.96 -24.77 -14.36
CA VAL A 16 -18.58 -24.26 -14.31
C VAL A 16 -18.56 -22.74 -14.13
N PHE A 17 -19.48 -21.98 -14.75
CA PHE A 17 -19.60 -20.53 -14.55
C PHE A 17 -20.17 -20.13 -13.18
N LEU A 18 -21.07 -20.93 -12.59
CA LEU A 18 -21.57 -20.73 -11.22
C LEU A 18 -20.53 -21.12 -10.14
N GLY A 19 -19.52 -21.93 -10.50
CA GLY A 19 -18.48 -22.41 -9.58
C GLY A 19 -17.16 -21.62 -9.62
N LEU A 20 -17.01 -20.64 -10.52
CA LEU A 20 -15.72 -19.99 -10.78
C LEU A 20 -15.77 -18.48 -10.49
N SER A 21 -15.64 -18.11 -9.21
CA SER A 21 -14.82 -16.98 -8.70
C SER A 21 -15.25 -16.51 -7.30
N LEU A 22 -15.23 -17.44 -6.33
CA LEU A 22 -15.06 -17.06 -4.94
C LEU A 22 -13.89 -17.86 -4.37
N THR A 23 -12.71 -17.76 -5.00
CA THR A 23 -11.56 -17.67 -4.11
C THR A 23 -11.78 -16.35 -3.39
N PRO A 24 -11.97 -16.30 -2.05
CA PRO A 24 -11.77 -15.04 -1.36
C PRO A 24 -10.39 -14.61 -1.80
N GLY A 25 -10.34 -13.54 -2.62
CA GLY A 25 -9.09 -13.07 -3.18
C GLY A 25 -8.16 -12.91 -2.00
N VAL A 26 -7.20 -13.83 -1.89
CA VAL A 26 -6.14 -13.72 -0.89
C VAL A 26 -5.41 -12.49 -1.35
N VAL A 27 -5.80 -11.34 -0.77
CA VAL A 27 -5.01 -10.12 -0.84
C VAL A 27 -3.72 -10.51 -0.16
N ASN A 28 -2.73 -10.90 -0.97
CA ASN A 28 -1.40 -11.23 -0.50
C ASN A 28 -0.88 -9.99 0.21
N ALA A 29 -1.00 -10.02 1.54
CA ALA A 29 -0.50 -9.01 2.43
C ALA A 29 0.99 -8.86 2.17
N ARG A 30 1.39 -7.70 1.68
CA ARG A 30 2.78 -7.39 1.37
C ARG A 30 3.37 -6.79 2.64
N CYS A 31 3.96 -7.64 3.48
CA CYS A 31 4.74 -7.21 4.65
C CYS A 31 6.09 -6.62 4.21
N TYR A 32 6.05 -5.56 3.43
CA TYR A 32 7.20 -4.76 3.07
C TYR A 32 6.75 -3.31 2.91
N CYS A 33 7.68 -2.38 3.08
CA CYS A 33 7.36 -0.98 3.00
C CYS A 33 7.12 -0.55 1.55
N MET A 34 6.03 0.20 1.33
CA MET A 34 5.81 0.90 0.07
C MET A 34 6.57 2.23 0.06
N ASN A 35 7.90 2.17 0.23
CA ASN A 35 8.75 3.35 0.25
C ASN A 35 8.54 4.13 -1.07
N LYS A 36 8.23 5.42 -0.96
CA LYS A 36 7.95 6.25 -2.12
C LYS A 36 8.20 7.72 -1.84
N ILE A 37 8.37 8.47 -2.93
CA ILE A 37 8.35 9.93 -2.92
C ILE A 37 6.89 10.40 -2.96
N VAL A 38 6.54 11.28 -2.04
CA VAL A 38 5.22 11.90 -1.89
C VAL A 38 5.35 13.36 -2.28
N GLN A 39 5.12 13.65 -3.56
CA GLN A 39 5.22 15.00 -4.08
C GLN A 39 3.90 15.75 -3.90
N LEU A 40 3.99 16.93 -3.28
CA LEU A 40 2.93 17.92 -3.18
C LEU A 40 3.14 18.94 -4.29
N LEU A 41 2.13 19.15 -5.12
CA LEU A 41 2.25 20.00 -6.32
C LEU A 41 1.81 21.44 -6.08
N ARG A 42 0.99 21.68 -5.04
CA ARG A 42 0.40 22.99 -4.69
C ARG A 42 0.26 23.13 -3.18
N GLN A 43 0.03 24.36 -2.70
CA GLN A 43 -0.07 24.69 -1.28
C GLN A 43 -1.24 24.01 -0.55
N ASP A 44 -2.35 23.76 -1.25
CA ASP A 44 -3.56 23.08 -0.75
C ASP A 44 -3.54 21.57 -1.02
N ASP A 45 -2.44 21.07 -1.59
CA ASP A 45 -2.30 19.67 -1.92
C ASP A 45 -2.06 18.83 -0.67
N TYR A 46 -2.72 17.67 -0.59
CA TYR A 46 -2.55 16.74 0.52
C TYR A 46 -2.41 15.31 0.03
N ARG A 47 -1.74 14.49 0.85
CA ARG A 47 -1.54 13.07 0.59
C ARG A 47 -1.78 12.30 1.87
N VAL A 48 -2.44 11.16 1.72
CA VAL A 48 -2.65 10.21 2.82
C VAL A 48 -1.51 9.21 2.81
N ILE A 49 -0.83 9.10 3.95
CA ILE A 49 0.16 8.07 4.23
C ILE A 49 -0.50 7.06 5.16
N LEU A 50 -0.39 5.78 4.80
CA LEU A 50 -0.92 4.68 5.57
C LEU A 50 0.23 3.76 5.95
N SER A 51 0.13 3.12 7.12
CA SER A 51 1.01 2.01 7.44
C SER A 51 0.86 0.91 6.38
N PRO A 52 1.93 0.13 6.09
CA PRO A 52 1.79 -1.07 5.28
C PRO A 52 0.65 -1.94 5.85
N GLU A 53 -0.14 -2.52 4.95
CA GLU A 53 -1.29 -3.38 5.27
C GLU A 53 -2.52 -2.71 5.90
N PHE A 54 -2.52 -1.39 6.12
CA PHE A 54 -3.74 -0.69 6.57
C PHE A 54 -4.94 -1.05 5.68
N PRO A 55 -6.11 -1.43 6.23
CA PRO A 55 -6.55 -1.25 7.62
C PRO A 55 -6.16 -2.38 8.59
N ARG A 56 -5.40 -3.39 8.15
CA ARG A 56 -4.86 -4.40 9.07
C ARG A 56 -3.71 -3.81 9.91
N PRO A 57 -3.36 -4.44 11.04
CA PRO A 57 -2.17 -4.07 11.81
C PRO A 57 -0.91 -4.10 10.95
N TYR A 58 0.00 -3.16 11.19
CA TYR A 58 1.30 -3.12 10.53
C TYR A 58 2.14 -4.37 10.90
N CYS A 59 2.95 -4.87 9.96
CA CYS A 59 3.83 -6.01 10.23
C CYS A 59 4.98 -5.59 11.16
N PRO A 60 5.50 -6.50 12.01
CA PRO A 60 6.67 -6.21 12.85
C PRO A 60 7.94 -6.05 12.00
N SER A 61 8.96 -5.40 12.58
CA SER A 61 10.30 -5.27 11.99
C SER A 61 10.34 -4.57 10.63
N LEU A 62 9.42 -3.63 10.41
CA LEU A 62 9.42 -2.78 9.23
C LEU A 62 10.24 -1.49 9.49
N ASN A 63 11.02 -1.08 8.50
CA ASN A 63 11.72 0.21 8.48
C ASN A 63 11.30 0.97 7.21
N CYS A 64 10.24 1.76 7.33
CA CYS A 64 9.60 2.41 6.18
C CYS A 64 9.99 3.88 6.07
N ILE A 65 10.18 4.32 4.82
CA ILE A 65 10.62 5.69 4.50
C ILE A 65 9.68 6.28 3.45
N TRP A 66 9.16 7.46 3.76
CA TRP A 66 8.41 8.29 2.83
C TRP A 66 9.13 9.63 2.68
N HIS A 67 9.55 9.95 1.46
CA HIS A 67 10.20 11.23 1.19
C HIS A 67 9.16 12.22 0.69
N ILE A 68 8.84 13.23 1.50
CA ILE A 68 7.78 14.19 1.21
C ILE A 68 8.43 15.45 0.63
N VAL A 69 8.03 15.82 -0.57
CA VAL A 69 8.59 16.96 -1.31
C VAL A 69 7.52 18.05 -1.40
N ALA A 70 7.83 19.22 -0.85
CA ALA A 70 6.98 20.39 -0.92
C ALA A 70 6.97 20.99 -2.34
N PRO A 71 5.94 21.79 -2.71
CA PRO A 71 5.87 22.42 -4.02
C PRO A 71 7.02 23.41 -4.28
N ASP A 72 7.49 24.08 -3.22
CA ASP A 72 8.57 25.06 -3.24
C ASP A 72 9.32 25.10 -1.90
N ASN A 73 10.35 25.94 -1.81
CA ASN A 73 11.22 26.08 -0.64
C ASN A 73 10.66 26.99 0.47
N THR A 74 9.52 27.64 0.24
CA THR A 74 8.86 28.52 1.23
C THR A 74 7.65 27.86 1.88
N SER A 75 7.16 26.79 1.27
CA SER A 75 6.02 26.00 1.72
C SER A 75 6.27 25.33 3.07
N LYS A 76 5.24 25.30 3.92
CA LYS A 76 5.24 24.55 5.18
C LYS A 76 4.35 23.33 5.03
N ILE A 77 4.87 22.16 5.44
CA ILE A 77 4.11 20.92 5.44
C ILE A 77 3.43 20.75 6.80
N HIS A 78 2.12 20.58 6.79
CA HIS A 78 1.32 20.32 7.98
C HIS A 78 0.96 18.84 8.05
N PHE A 79 1.29 18.20 9.17
CA PHE A 79 0.93 16.81 9.44
C PHE A 79 -0.29 16.76 10.35
N PHE A 80 -1.32 16.05 9.92
CA PHE A 80 -2.45 15.66 10.77
C PHE A 80 -2.58 14.14 10.73
N SER A 81 -2.96 13.55 11.86
CA SER A 81 -3.33 12.14 11.89
C SER A 81 -4.71 11.98 12.48
N LYS A 82 -5.48 11.08 11.87
CA LYS A 82 -6.77 10.64 12.38
C LYS A 82 -6.62 9.44 13.32
N ASN A 83 -5.67 8.56 13.03
CA ASN A 83 -5.46 7.30 13.76
C ASN A 83 -3.96 7.06 13.87
N ILE A 84 -3.45 7.00 15.11
CA ILE A 84 -2.10 6.52 15.42
C ILE A 84 -2.28 5.45 16.49
N ASP A 85 -1.92 4.23 16.17
CA ASP A 85 -1.88 3.11 17.09
C ASP A 85 -0.51 2.45 16.94
N LEU A 86 0.39 2.76 17.86
CA LEU A 86 1.76 2.25 17.88
C LEU A 86 1.98 1.52 19.20
N ARG A 87 2.78 0.45 19.14
CA ARG A 87 3.18 -0.28 20.33
C ARG A 87 4.06 0.61 21.23
N PRO A 88 3.72 0.79 22.51
CA PRO A 88 4.50 1.62 23.42
C PRO A 88 5.96 1.16 23.54
N ASP A 89 6.87 2.13 23.62
CA ASP A 89 8.32 1.97 23.83
C ASP A 89 9.05 1.07 22.82
N ARG A 90 8.42 0.76 21.68
CA ARG A 90 8.99 -0.16 20.68
C ARG A 90 8.90 0.39 19.26
N ASP A 91 7.74 0.90 18.88
CA ASP A 91 7.49 1.38 17.52
C ASP A 91 7.35 2.91 17.51
N PHE A 92 7.99 3.55 16.53
CA PHE A 92 8.12 5.02 16.48
C PHE A 92 7.90 5.56 15.06
N ILE A 93 7.41 6.79 14.98
CA ILE A 93 7.39 7.59 13.75
C ILE A 93 8.34 8.76 13.97
N HIS A 94 9.32 8.90 13.09
CA HIS A 94 10.29 9.97 13.14
C HIS A 94 10.12 10.92 11.95
N PHE A 95 10.32 12.21 12.21
CA PHE A 95 10.32 13.25 11.19
C PHE A 95 11.74 13.80 11.06
N TYR A 96 12.25 13.76 9.83
CA TYR A 96 13.57 14.26 9.50
C TYR A 96 13.43 15.31 8.40
N VAL A 97 14.22 16.38 8.50
CA VAL A 97 14.43 17.31 7.39
C VAL A 97 15.59 16.77 6.56
N SER A 98 15.38 16.56 5.26
CA SER A 98 16.47 16.19 4.37
C SER A 98 17.19 17.46 3.92
N GLU A 99 18.48 17.59 4.23
CA GLU A 99 19.31 18.72 3.84
C GLU A 99 19.97 18.53 2.45
N LYS A 100 19.83 17.34 1.84
CA LYS A 100 20.39 17.01 0.52
C LYS A 100 19.42 16.21 -0.34
N GLU A 101 19.47 16.44 -1.64
CA GLU A 101 18.71 15.71 -2.68
C GLU A 101 19.22 14.26 -2.87
N THR A 102 20.37 13.91 -2.27
CA THR A 102 21.02 12.60 -2.35
C THR A 102 20.38 11.55 -1.43
N VAL A 103 19.05 11.52 -1.32
CA VAL A 103 18.32 10.33 -0.86
C VAL A 103 18.20 9.40 -2.07
N GLU A 104 19.32 9.12 -2.70
CA GLU A 104 19.41 8.54 -4.03
C GLU A 104 19.70 7.04 -3.90
N ALA A 105 18.86 6.24 -4.54
CA ALA A 105 18.97 4.80 -4.79
C ALA A 105 18.89 3.81 -3.60
N ASP A 106 19.55 4.05 -2.45
CA ASP A 106 19.76 2.95 -1.48
C ASP A 106 18.55 2.68 -0.55
N LEU A 107 17.85 3.73 -0.11
CA LEU A 107 16.69 3.61 0.81
C LEU A 107 15.39 3.18 0.12
N PHE A 108 15.36 3.21 -1.21
CA PHE A 108 14.22 2.79 -2.04
C PHE A 108 14.47 1.43 -2.72
N ASN A 109 15.59 0.76 -2.41
CA ASN A 109 15.85 -0.59 -2.89
C ASN A 109 15.08 -1.63 -2.04
N PRO A 110 14.15 -2.41 -2.62
CA PRO A 110 13.31 -3.37 -1.89
C PRO A 110 14.05 -4.58 -1.29
N LEU A 111 15.38 -4.65 -1.38
CA LEU A 111 16.20 -5.79 -0.93
C LEU A 111 16.92 -5.62 0.41
N HIS A 112 16.85 -4.47 1.09
CA HIS A 112 17.46 -4.32 2.41
C HIS A 112 16.53 -4.84 3.52
N ARG A 113 16.63 -6.15 3.76
CA ARG A 113 16.38 -6.75 5.08
C ARG A 113 17.58 -6.46 5.98
#